data_AF-A0A0L9UH15-F1
#
_entry.id   AF-A0A0L9UH15-F1
#
_cell.length_a   1.000
_cell.length_b   1.000
_cell.length_c   1.000
_cell.angle_alpha   90.00
_cell.angle_beta   90.00
_cell.angle_gamma   90.00
#
_symmetry.space_group_name_H-M   'P 1'
#
loop_
_entity.id
_entity.type
_entity.pdbx_description
1 polymer ?
#
loop_
_entity_poly.entity_id
_entity_poly.type
_entity_poly.pdbx_seq_one_letter_code
_entity_poly.pdbx_strand_id
1 'polypeptide(L)'
;MKGLHGQNLPGDVAQVVDQLERHCFAPDGSLISKPLFNDLQLAREEMCRERLRYLEAMAIYSEAIAMVEEYQQAVSVGNLYPQLGLRNTLQVYQTLEHQMVVAEAAQRWRLPLISKDGEVHDEDIEKLSVVSRSSLDSTVSGVNSSNYNTPNSSVSGTNSALVASDPVEPGVGGVPNRFLGITPAYLWQTQCQKTPLSVDMTEYRLPVHGRVKLLIEEIERGETALLDDLYSADRKFTEYYNVLEQILAVLIKLVKDLKLEHQHKYDDLQKTWLCKRCETMNAKLRVLEHVLLLETYTKESIPALHKIRKYLVEATEEASIAYNKAVTRMLEYQGVDPHFDNIARQYHDIVQKLENMQWTIHQVEMDLKRLPDKPST
;
A
#
# COMPACT_ATOMS: atom_id res chain seq x y z
N MET A 1 -1.86 21.96 12.45
CA MET A 1 -0.59 22.57 12.00
C MET A 1 -0.66 22.80 10.50
N LYS A 2 -0.35 24.01 10.06
CA LYS A 2 -0.43 24.48 8.67
C LYS A 2 1.02 24.66 8.22
N GLY A 3 1.52 23.84 7.29
CA GLY A 3 2.89 24.03 6.81
C GLY A 3 3.47 22.83 6.05
N LEU A 4 4.02 23.16 4.89
CA LEU A 4 4.78 22.32 3.94
C LEU A 4 3.95 21.27 3.21
N HIS A 5 3.61 21.54 1.95
CA HIS A 5 3.96 20.73 0.77
C HIS A 5 3.66 21.58 -0.49
N GLY A 6 4.66 21.74 -1.37
CA GLY A 6 4.41 22.16 -2.76
C GLY A 6 4.84 23.56 -3.21
N GLN A 7 6.01 24.06 -2.78
CA GLN A 7 6.72 25.05 -3.61
C GLN A 7 7.25 24.30 -4.85
N ASN A 8 6.84 24.70 -6.06
CA ASN A 8 7.18 24.13 -7.39
C ASN A 8 6.18 23.14 -8.02
N LEU A 9 4.88 23.43 -8.06
CA LEU A 9 3.98 22.84 -9.06
C LEU A 9 3.43 23.93 -10.01
N PRO A 10 3.25 23.65 -11.32
CA PRO A 10 2.60 24.57 -12.25
C PRO A 10 1.24 25.00 -11.68
N GLY A 11 0.88 26.29 -11.80
CA GLY A 11 -0.35 26.83 -11.21
C GLY A 11 -1.63 26.03 -11.55
N ASP A 12 -1.66 25.47 -12.76
CA ASP A 12 -2.76 24.61 -13.22
C ASP A 12 -2.86 23.28 -12.44
N VAL A 13 -1.72 22.67 -12.07
CA VAL A 13 -1.71 21.42 -11.31
C VAL A 13 -2.12 21.67 -9.86
N ALA A 14 -1.68 22.79 -9.28
CA ALA A 14 -2.13 23.21 -7.95
C ALA A 14 -3.65 23.46 -7.93
N GLN A 15 -4.20 24.08 -8.98
CA GLN A 15 -5.64 24.33 -9.10
C GLN A 15 -6.45 23.04 -9.28
N VAL A 16 -5.94 22.06 -10.04
CA VAL A 16 -6.59 20.75 -10.21
C VAL A 16 -6.56 19.92 -8.93
N VAL A 17 -5.44 19.92 -8.21
CA VAL A 17 -5.32 19.25 -6.90
C VAL A 17 -6.30 19.85 -5.90
N ASP A 18 -6.39 21.17 -5.85
CA ASP A 18 -7.31 21.92 -4.98
C ASP A 18 -8.79 21.70 -5.36
N GLN A 19 -9.10 21.49 -6.65
CA GLN A 19 -10.44 21.07 -7.08
C GLN A 19 -10.75 19.62 -6.71
N LEU A 20 -9.78 18.69 -6.85
CA LEU A 20 -9.96 17.30 -6.43
C LEU A 20 -10.12 17.18 -4.91
N GLU A 21 -9.32 17.90 -4.13
CA GLU A 21 -9.41 17.95 -2.67
C GLU A 21 -10.77 18.50 -2.24
N ARG A 22 -11.26 19.57 -2.89
CA ARG A 22 -12.57 20.12 -2.59
C ARG A 22 -13.75 19.26 -3.02
N HIS A 23 -13.67 18.50 -4.12
CA HIS A 23 -14.84 17.83 -4.69
C HIS A 23 -14.86 16.32 -4.50
N CYS A 24 -13.69 15.68 -4.46
CA CYS A 24 -13.56 14.22 -4.46
C CYS A 24 -13.13 13.65 -3.11
N PHE A 25 -12.37 14.39 -2.31
CA PHE A 25 -11.79 13.90 -1.06
C PHE A 25 -12.51 14.40 0.20
N ALA A 26 -12.32 13.66 1.29
CA ALA A 26 -12.91 13.94 2.58
C ALA A 26 -12.34 15.23 3.22
N PRO A 27 -13.16 16.00 3.98
CA PRO A 27 -12.76 17.27 4.56
C PRO A 27 -11.82 17.14 5.77
N ASP A 28 -11.57 15.93 6.26
CA ASP A 28 -10.70 15.63 7.41
C ASP A 28 -9.21 15.50 7.04
N GLY A 29 -8.87 15.71 5.76
CA GLY A 29 -7.51 15.55 5.24
C GLY A 29 -7.13 14.10 4.95
N SER A 30 -8.08 13.16 5.03
CA SER A 30 -7.88 11.80 4.55
C SER A 30 -8.01 11.76 3.02
N LEU A 31 -7.17 10.97 2.34
CA LEU A 31 -7.21 10.76 0.88
C LEU A 31 -8.37 9.82 0.46
N ILE A 32 -9.41 9.72 1.27
CA ILE A 32 -10.57 8.86 1.08
C ILE A 32 -11.62 9.63 0.27
N SER A 33 -12.33 8.95 -0.63
CA SER A 33 -13.38 9.60 -1.42
C SER A 33 -14.54 10.06 -0.51
N LYS A 34 -15.16 11.19 -0.83
CA LYS A 34 -16.32 11.70 -0.09
C LYS A 34 -17.46 10.70 0.15
N PRO A 35 -17.91 9.89 -0.83
CA PRO A 35 -18.96 8.91 -0.56
C PRO A 35 -18.50 7.86 0.46
N LEU A 36 -17.29 7.33 0.32
CA LEU A 36 -16.74 6.36 1.26
C LEU A 36 -16.56 6.95 2.67
N PHE A 37 -16.15 8.22 2.77
CA PHE A 37 -16.10 8.93 4.05
C PHE A 37 -17.48 9.07 4.69
N ASN A 38 -18.51 9.44 3.93
CA ASN A 38 -19.87 9.55 4.44
C ASN A 38 -20.43 8.19 4.89
N ASP A 39 -20.19 7.12 4.12
CA ASP A 39 -20.61 5.77 4.47
C ASP A 39 -19.94 5.28 5.76
N LEU A 40 -18.63 5.57 5.93
CA LEU A 40 -17.90 5.26 7.16
C LEU A 40 -18.42 6.06 8.37
N GLN A 41 -18.77 7.33 8.20
CA GLN A 41 -19.38 8.12 9.27
C GLN A 41 -20.76 7.56 9.65
N LEU A 42 -21.59 7.21 8.66
CA LEU A 42 -22.89 6.59 8.90
C LEU A 42 -22.75 5.26 9.65
N ALA A 43 -21.82 4.40 9.21
CA ALA A 43 -21.54 3.13 9.88
C ALA A 43 -21.06 3.35 11.32
N ARG A 44 -20.23 4.37 11.56
CA ARG A 44 -19.78 4.75 12.91
C ARG A 44 -20.94 5.19 13.79
N GLU A 45 -21.85 6.00 13.26
CA GLU A 45 -23.06 6.44 13.96
C GLU A 45 -24.03 5.28 14.24
N GLU A 46 -24.15 4.33 13.32
CA GLU A 46 -24.93 3.09 13.50
C GLU A 46 -24.33 2.21 14.58
N MET A 47 -23.01 2.01 14.57
CA MET A 47 -22.32 1.29 15.64
C MET A 47 -22.49 1.98 17.00
N CYS A 48 -22.40 3.31 17.05
CA CYS A 48 -22.63 4.07 18.29
C CYS A 48 -24.07 3.92 18.79
N ARG A 49 -25.06 3.97 17.89
CA ARG A 49 -26.48 3.74 18.24
C ARG A 49 -26.72 2.32 18.74
N GLU A 50 -26.14 1.32 18.08
CA GLU A 50 -26.30 -0.08 18.48
C GLU A 50 -25.60 -0.35 19.81
N ARG A 51 -24.43 0.24 20.04
CA ARG A 51 -23.76 0.20 21.34
C ARG A 51 -24.61 0.83 22.44
N LEU A 52 -25.29 1.94 22.16
CA LEU A 52 -26.18 2.57 23.15
C LEU A 52 -27.36 1.65 23.48
N ARG A 53 -28.01 1.06 22.46
CA ARG A 53 -29.10 0.07 22.67
C ARG A 53 -28.64 -1.13 23.47
N TYR A 54 -27.42 -1.61 23.24
CA TYR A 54 -26.84 -2.69 24.03
C TYR A 54 -26.66 -2.30 25.49
N LEU A 55 -26.13 -1.09 25.76
CA LEU A 55 -25.98 -0.59 27.13
C LEU A 55 -27.35 -0.41 27.82
N GLU A 56 -28.35 0.09 27.11
CA GLU A 56 -29.73 0.19 27.60
C GLU A 56 -30.31 -1.19 27.94
N ALA A 57 -30.16 -2.16 27.03
CA ALA A 57 -30.59 -3.54 27.25
C ALA A 57 -29.86 -4.19 28.44
N MET A 58 -28.57 -3.92 28.61
CA MET A 58 -27.77 -4.41 29.72
C MET A 58 -28.22 -3.79 31.06
N ALA A 59 -28.58 -2.51 31.07
CA ALA A 59 -29.16 -1.87 32.25
C ALA A 59 -30.51 -2.50 32.62
N ILE A 60 -31.41 -2.70 31.65
CA ILE A 60 -32.70 -3.38 31.87
C ILE A 60 -32.48 -4.81 32.40
N TYR A 61 -31.50 -5.53 31.85
CA TYR A 61 -31.15 -6.88 32.29
C TYR A 61 -30.62 -6.86 33.73
N SER A 62 -29.77 -5.89 34.09
CA SER A 62 -29.28 -5.75 35.48
C SER A 62 -30.40 -5.41 36.47
N GLU A 63 -31.39 -4.61 36.07
CA GLU A 63 -32.56 -4.30 36.89
C GLU A 63 -33.46 -5.54 37.05
N ALA A 64 -33.65 -6.31 35.98
CA ALA A 64 -34.38 -7.58 36.03
C ALA A 64 -33.71 -8.61 36.95
N ILE A 65 -32.37 -8.72 36.92
CA ILE A 65 -31.61 -9.54 37.87
C ILE A 65 -31.85 -9.06 39.30
N ALA A 66 -31.70 -7.75 39.57
CA ALA A 66 -31.90 -7.20 40.91
C ALA A 66 -33.31 -7.47 41.44
N MET A 67 -34.35 -7.35 40.59
CA MET A 67 -35.73 -7.70 40.98
C MET A 67 -35.90 -9.19 41.32
N VAL A 68 -35.22 -10.08 40.61
CA VAL A 68 -35.24 -11.54 40.89
C VAL A 68 -34.45 -11.86 42.16
N GLU A 69 -33.32 -11.21 42.38
CA GLU A 69 -32.48 -11.36 43.58
C GLU A 69 -33.19 -10.82 44.83
N GLU A 70 -33.77 -9.62 44.78
CA GLU A 70 -34.58 -9.05 45.86
C GLU A 70 -35.76 -9.96 46.22
N TYR A 71 -36.38 -10.56 45.20
CA TYR A 71 -37.45 -11.54 45.38
C TYR A 71 -36.95 -12.83 46.06
N GLN A 72 -35.86 -13.43 45.57
CA GLN A 72 -35.26 -14.62 46.17
C GLN A 72 -34.82 -14.36 47.62
N GLN A 73 -34.33 -13.15 47.91
CA GLN A 73 -33.90 -12.73 49.24
C GLN A 73 -35.11 -12.52 50.16
N ALA A 74 -36.21 -11.95 49.67
CA ALA A 74 -37.48 -11.84 50.42
C ALA A 74 -38.10 -13.21 50.74
N VAL A 75 -38.00 -14.18 49.81
CA VAL A 75 -38.42 -15.57 50.03
C VAL A 75 -37.52 -16.26 51.06
N SER A 76 -36.19 -16.03 51.02
CA SER A 76 -35.21 -16.63 51.93
C SER A 76 -35.34 -16.14 53.38
N VAL A 77 -35.71 -14.87 53.59
CA VAL A 77 -35.92 -14.29 54.94
C VAL A 77 -37.28 -14.70 55.54
N GLY A 78 -38.10 -15.48 54.84
CA GLY A 78 -39.31 -16.10 55.39
C GLY A 78 -40.44 -15.11 55.70
N ASN A 79 -40.45 -13.93 55.07
CA ASN A 79 -41.54 -12.97 55.24
C ASN A 79 -42.70 -13.29 54.29
N LEU A 80 -43.85 -13.64 54.89
CA LEU A 80 -45.11 -13.80 54.18
C LEU A 80 -45.47 -12.51 53.44
N TYR A 81 -46.00 -12.73 52.25
CA TYR A 81 -46.17 -11.84 51.11
C TYR A 81 -46.91 -10.48 51.21
N PRO A 82 -47.52 -9.98 52.31
CA PRO A 82 -48.26 -8.70 52.21
C PRO A 82 -47.48 -7.40 52.49
N GLN A 83 -46.31 -7.40 53.14
CA GLN A 83 -45.82 -6.16 53.78
C GLN A 83 -44.70 -5.39 53.07
N LEU A 84 -44.19 -5.87 51.94
CA LEU A 84 -43.08 -5.24 51.21
C LEU A 84 -43.45 -4.74 49.81
N GLY A 85 -44.65 -4.19 49.60
CA GLY A 85 -44.98 -3.37 48.42
C GLY A 85 -44.84 -4.02 47.03
N LEU A 86 -44.47 -5.30 46.92
CA LEU A 86 -44.29 -6.03 45.67
C LEU A 86 -45.67 -6.34 45.09
N ARG A 87 -46.10 -5.52 44.14
CA ARG A 87 -47.44 -5.55 43.53
C ARG A 87 -47.70 -6.73 42.57
N ASN A 88 -46.74 -7.63 42.36
CA ASN A 88 -46.77 -8.63 41.29
C ASN A 88 -46.92 -10.07 41.82
N THR A 89 -47.63 -10.92 41.08
CA THR A 89 -47.91 -12.31 41.46
C THR A 89 -46.69 -13.22 41.27
N LEU A 90 -46.55 -14.26 42.11
CA LEU A 90 -45.47 -15.29 42.09
C LEU A 90 -45.14 -15.82 40.68
N GLN A 91 -46.16 -15.96 39.85
CA GLN A 91 -46.06 -16.46 38.49
C GLN A 91 -45.27 -15.53 37.55
N VAL A 92 -45.29 -14.21 37.81
CA VAL A 92 -44.57 -13.20 37.01
C VAL A 92 -43.06 -13.33 37.19
N TYR A 93 -42.60 -13.56 38.42
CA TYR A 93 -41.17 -13.73 38.72
C TYR A 93 -40.61 -15.03 38.16
N GLN A 94 -41.34 -16.15 38.28
CA GLN A 94 -40.96 -17.43 37.67
C GLN A 94 -40.91 -17.35 36.14
N THR A 95 -41.85 -16.59 35.54
CA THR A 95 -41.85 -16.36 34.10
C THR A 95 -40.68 -15.48 33.67
N LEU A 96 -40.38 -14.42 34.44
CA LEU A 96 -39.25 -13.54 34.18
C LEU A 96 -37.90 -14.29 34.24
N GLU A 97 -37.70 -15.10 35.27
CA GLU A 97 -36.52 -15.96 35.43
C GLU A 97 -36.35 -16.94 34.24
N HIS A 98 -37.42 -17.64 33.86
CA HIS A 98 -37.40 -18.52 32.69
C HIS A 98 -37.06 -17.77 31.39
N GLN A 99 -37.66 -16.58 31.18
CA GLN A 99 -37.41 -15.77 29.99
C GLN A 99 -35.96 -15.25 29.94
N MET A 100 -35.38 -14.89 31.08
CA MET A 100 -33.97 -14.50 31.18
C MET A 100 -33.03 -15.65 30.83
N VAL A 101 -33.31 -16.87 31.31
CA VAL A 101 -32.52 -18.08 30.96
C VAL A 101 -32.59 -18.39 29.45
N VAL A 102 -33.78 -18.26 28.85
CA VAL A 102 -33.96 -18.44 27.40
C VAL A 102 -33.23 -17.36 26.62
N ALA A 103 -33.28 -16.10 27.06
CA ALA A 103 -32.58 -14.99 26.42
C ALA A 103 -31.05 -15.14 26.52
N GLU A 104 -30.52 -15.54 27.67
CA GLU A 104 -29.08 -15.81 27.86
C GLU A 104 -28.61 -16.97 26.99
N ALA A 105 -29.39 -18.06 26.94
CA ALA A 105 -29.11 -19.18 26.05
C ALA A 105 -29.09 -18.74 24.58
N ALA A 106 -30.08 -17.93 24.14
CA ALA A 106 -30.15 -17.42 22.78
C ALA A 106 -28.98 -16.48 22.43
N GLN A 107 -28.48 -15.68 23.38
CA GLN A 107 -27.30 -14.82 23.19
C GLN A 107 -26.01 -15.63 23.05
N ARG A 108 -25.84 -16.70 23.83
CA ARG A 108 -24.67 -17.61 23.73
C ARG A 108 -24.55 -18.31 22.38
N TRP A 109 -25.65 -18.46 21.63
CA TRP A 109 -25.65 -18.98 20.26
C TRP A 109 -25.33 -17.93 19.19
N ARG A 110 -25.47 -16.63 19.49
CA ARG A 110 -25.24 -15.52 18.53
C ARG A 110 -23.84 -14.93 18.56
N LEU A 111 -23.11 -15.09 19.67
CA LEU A 111 -21.73 -14.64 19.81
C LEU A 111 -20.76 -15.82 19.59
N PRO A 112 -19.71 -15.67 18.77
CA PRO A 112 -18.53 -16.52 18.92
C PRO A 112 -18.06 -16.39 20.37
N LEU A 113 -17.76 -17.52 21.02
CA LEU A 113 -17.47 -17.64 22.45
C LEU A 113 -16.37 -16.66 22.89
N ILE A 114 -16.75 -15.43 23.25
CA ILE A 114 -15.88 -14.52 23.97
C ILE A 114 -15.84 -15.07 25.39
N SER A 115 -14.69 -15.60 25.78
CA SER A 115 -14.43 -16.05 27.15
C SER A 115 -14.74 -14.93 28.14
N LYS A 116 -15.09 -15.32 29.37
CA LYS A 116 -15.52 -14.44 30.47
C LYS A 116 -14.53 -13.31 30.80
N ASP A 117 -13.28 -13.39 30.32
CA ASP A 117 -12.20 -12.41 30.53
C ASP A 117 -11.84 -11.55 29.30
N GLY A 118 -12.61 -11.60 28.20
CA GLY A 118 -12.43 -10.67 27.08
C GLY A 118 -11.15 -10.85 26.24
N GLU A 119 -10.40 -11.93 26.45
CA GLU A 119 -9.26 -12.30 25.60
C GLU A 119 -9.71 -13.29 24.52
N VAL A 120 -9.48 -12.91 23.26
CA VAL A 120 -9.80 -13.72 22.08
C VAL A 120 -8.63 -14.69 21.86
N HIS A 121 -8.82 -15.98 22.14
CA HIS A 121 -7.86 -17.01 21.77
C HIS A 121 -7.99 -17.30 20.26
N ASP A 122 -6.98 -16.93 19.48
CA ASP A 122 -6.91 -17.13 18.01
C ASP A 122 -7.15 -18.61 17.61
N GLU A 123 -6.85 -19.55 18.51
CA GLU A 123 -6.98 -20.99 18.29
C GLU A 123 -8.43 -21.47 18.09
N ASP A 124 -9.42 -20.78 18.66
CA ASP A 124 -10.84 -21.17 18.55
C ASP A 124 -11.50 -20.62 17.27
N ILE A 125 -11.01 -19.49 16.77
CA ILE A 125 -11.39 -18.94 15.47
C ILE A 125 -10.87 -19.87 14.36
N GLU A 126 -9.66 -20.39 14.52
CA GLU A 126 -9.04 -21.28 13.55
C GLU A 126 -9.78 -22.63 13.44
N LYS A 127 -10.22 -23.22 14.57
CA LYS A 127 -11.02 -24.46 14.60
C LYS A 127 -12.38 -24.32 13.93
N LEU A 128 -13.07 -23.19 14.11
CA LEU A 128 -14.34 -22.93 13.43
C LEU A 128 -14.13 -22.73 11.92
N SER A 129 -12.99 -22.18 11.50
CA SER A 129 -12.64 -22.07 10.08
C SER A 129 -12.35 -23.44 9.43
N VAL A 130 -11.84 -24.41 10.19
CA VAL A 130 -11.51 -25.76 9.71
C VAL A 130 -12.78 -26.62 9.50
N VAL A 131 -13.81 -26.43 10.34
CA VAL A 131 -15.10 -27.13 10.16
C VAL A 131 -15.82 -26.70 8.87
N SER A 132 -15.61 -25.47 8.40
CA SER A 132 -16.16 -24.99 7.12
C SER A 132 -15.40 -25.47 5.88
N ARG A 133 -14.34 -26.29 6.01
CA ARG A 133 -13.48 -26.69 4.89
C ARG A 133 -13.49 -28.18 4.56
N SER A 134 -14.35 -28.99 5.18
CA SER A 134 -14.37 -30.46 4.97
C SER A 134 -15.34 -30.95 3.89
N SER A 135 -15.62 -30.17 2.85
CA SER A 135 -16.16 -30.72 1.60
C SER A 135 -15.63 -29.94 0.41
N LEU A 136 -14.60 -30.49 -0.25
CA LEU A 136 -14.26 -30.39 -1.67
C LEU A 136 -12.83 -30.92 -1.82
N ASP A 137 -12.70 -32.24 -1.97
CA ASP A 137 -11.49 -32.82 -2.54
C ASP A 137 -11.69 -32.93 -4.05
N SER A 138 -10.92 -32.17 -4.82
CA SER A 138 -10.48 -32.49 -6.17
C SER A 138 -9.35 -31.55 -6.58
N THR A 139 -8.14 -31.99 -6.23
CA THR A 139 -6.87 -31.81 -6.94
C THR A 139 -6.91 -31.02 -8.26
N VAL A 140 -6.24 -29.87 -8.30
CA VAL A 140 -5.54 -29.40 -9.51
C VAL A 140 -4.23 -28.69 -9.12
N SER A 141 -3.17 -29.14 -9.78
CA SER A 141 -1.76 -28.78 -9.63
C SER A 141 -1.49 -27.28 -9.80
N GLY A 142 -0.55 -26.76 -9.00
CA GLY A 142 -0.27 -25.34 -8.89
C GLY A 142 0.52 -24.71 -10.04
N VAL A 143 0.46 -23.38 -10.11
CA VAL A 143 1.54 -22.47 -10.52
C VAL A 143 1.36 -21.14 -9.77
N ASN A 144 2.47 -20.57 -9.30
CA ASN A 144 2.60 -19.38 -8.47
C ASN A 144 1.97 -18.07 -9.02
N SER A 145 1.50 -17.22 -8.09
CA SER A 145 1.98 -15.83 -7.85
C SER A 145 0.88 -14.77 -7.71
N SER A 146 0.83 -14.21 -6.50
CA SER A 146 0.55 -12.80 -6.14
C SER A 146 -0.77 -12.12 -6.55
N ASN A 147 -1.51 -11.77 -5.49
CA ASN A 147 -2.09 -10.46 -5.20
C ASN A 147 -3.55 -10.14 -5.60
N TYR A 148 -4.29 -9.76 -4.55
CA TYR A 148 -5.44 -8.84 -4.43
C TYR A 148 -6.62 -9.03 -5.40
N ASN A 149 -7.73 -9.59 -4.89
CA ASN A 149 -9.01 -8.90 -4.67
C ASN A 149 -10.20 -9.86 -4.54
N THR A 150 -11.04 -9.57 -3.53
CA THR A 150 -12.51 -9.58 -3.47
C THR A 150 -13.28 -10.63 -4.29
N PRO A 151 -14.06 -11.54 -3.65
CA PRO A 151 -15.08 -12.31 -4.35
C PRO A 151 -16.45 -11.62 -4.28
N ASN A 152 -16.98 -11.28 -5.45
CA ASN A 152 -18.41 -11.08 -5.68
C ASN A 152 -19.15 -12.42 -5.46
N SER A 153 -20.24 -12.39 -4.68
CA SER A 153 -21.13 -13.52 -4.48
C SER A 153 -22.23 -13.56 -5.56
N SER A 154 -22.16 -14.53 -6.47
CA SER A 154 -23.30 -14.97 -7.28
C SER A 154 -23.89 -16.24 -6.65
N VAL A 155 -25.13 -16.15 -6.19
CA VAL A 155 -25.89 -17.27 -5.62
C VAL A 155 -26.50 -18.07 -6.77
N SER A 156 -26.12 -19.34 -6.90
CA SER A 156 -26.88 -20.34 -7.66
C SER A 156 -27.40 -21.39 -6.70
N GLY A 157 -28.73 -21.48 -6.62
CA GLY A 157 -29.41 -22.51 -5.86
C GLY A 157 -29.35 -23.87 -6.56
N THR A 158 -29.38 -24.93 -5.76
CA THR A 158 -29.81 -26.25 -6.20
C THR A 158 -30.56 -26.95 -5.09
N ASN A 159 -31.84 -27.19 -5.35
CA ASN A 159 -32.70 -28.13 -4.66
C ASN A 159 -32.09 -29.53 -4.75
N SER A 160 -32.23 -30.34 -3.69
CA SER A 160 -32.10 -31.80 -3.82
C SER A 160 -33.15 -32.51 -3.00
N ALA A 161 -33.81 -33.42 -3.71
CA ALA A 161 -35.01 -34.11 -3.33
C ALA A 161 -34.76 -35.35 -2.46
N LEU A 162 -35.84 -35.74 -1.81
CA LEU A 162 -36.15 -36.99 -1.13
C LEU A 162 -35.62 -38.25 -1.85
N VAL A 163 -35.00 -39.16 -1.09
CA VAL A 163 -35.11 -40.60 -1.34
C VAL A 163 -35.36 -41.32 -0.02
N ALA A 164 -36.47 -42.02 0.02
CA ALA A 164 -36.90 -42.91 1.09
C ALA A 164 -36.43 -44.34 0.82
N SER A 165 -36.01 -45.03 1.87
CA SER A 165 -36.06 -46.49 1.98
C SER A 165 -36.05 -46.86 3.46
N ASP A 166 -37.18 -47.40 3.91
CA ASP A 166 -37.44 -48.07 5.20
C ASP A 166 -37.27 -49.60 5.00
N PRO A 167 -37.43 -50.51 5.99
CA PRO A 167 -37.33 -50.42 7.45
C PRO A 167 -36.41 -51.53 8.04
N VAL A 168 -35.96 -51.45 9.31
CA VAL A 168 -35.78 -52.58 10.26
C VAL A 168 -35.12 -52.14 11.58
N GLU A 169 -35.82 -52.48 12.67
CA GLU A 169 -35.45 -52.63 14.10
C GLU A 169 -34.86 -51.48 14.96
N PRO A 170 -35.43 -51.24 16.17
CA PRO A 170 -35.01 -50.20 17.10
C PRO A 170 -34.02 -50.73 18.14
N GLY A 171 -32.76 -50.30 18.08
CA GLY A 171 -31.72 -50.68 19.05
C GLY A 171 -30.87 -49.48 19.48
N VAL A 172 -31.21 -48.91 20.64
CA VAL A 172 -30.33 -48.31 21.67
C VAL A 172 -29.05 -47.59 21.21
N GLY A 173 -29.00 -46.25 21.38
CA GLY A 173 -27.72 -45.54 21.32
C GLY A 173 -27.81 -44.00 21.27
N GLY A 174 -28.33 -43.37 22.32
CA GLY A 174 -28.24 -41.91 22.46
C GLY A 174 -28.26 -41.53 23.94
N VAL A 175 -27.14 -40.98 24.42
CA VAL A 175 -26.94 -40.57 25.82
C VAL A 175 -28.04 -39.60 26.27
N PRO A 176 -28.86 -39.92 27.28
CA PRO A 176 -29.86 -39.00 27.80
C PRO A 176 -29.19 -37.84 28.55
N ASN A 177 -29.56 -36.60 28.21
CA ASN A 177 -29.25 -35.42 29.02
C ASN A 177 -29.84 -35.61 30.43
N ARG A 178 -28.96 -35.79 31.42
CA ARG A 178 -29.28 -36.29 32.76
C ARG A 178 -29.86 -35.25 33.71
N PHE A 179 -30.51 -34.20 33.21
CA PHE A 179 -30.95 -33.09 34.06
C PHE A 179 -32.45 -32.77 34.08
N LEU A 180 -33.28 -33.36 33.21
CA LEU A 180 -34.74 -33.10 33.27
C LEU A 180 -35.66 -34.30 33.01
N GLY A 181 -35.20 -35.55 33.05
CA GLY A 181 -36.06 -36.74 33.22
C GLY A 181 -37.24 -36.95 32.24
N ILE A 182 -37.33 -36.20 31.13
CA ILE A 182 -38.43 -36.27 30.18
C ILE A 182 -37.93 -36.98 28.92
N THR A 183 -38.36 -38.22 28.74
CA THR A 183 -38.12 -39.01 27.54
C THR A 183 -39.16 -38.64 26.47
N PRO A 184 -38.85 -38.61 25.16
CA PRO A 184 -39.85 -38.39 24.10
C PRO A 184 -41.06 -39.33 24.20
N ALA A 185 -40.86 -40.55 24.70
CA ALA A 185 -41.92 -41.51 25.01
C ALA A 185 -42.89 -41.05 26.13
N TYR A 186 -42.38 -40.31 27.13
CA TYR A 186 -43.19 -39.75 28.22
C TYR A 186 -44.12 -38.64 27.72
N LEU A 187 -43.64 -37.77 26.81
CA LEU A 187 -44.46 -36.75 26.14
C LEU A 187 -45.55 -37.38 25.27
N TRP A 188 -45.22 -38.43 24.52
CA TRP A 188 -46.21 -39.15 23.70
C TRP A 188 -47.29 -39.83 24.55
N GLN A 189 -46.91 -40.48 25.65
CA GLN A 189 -47.88 -41.10 26.57
C GLN A 189 -48.75 -40.07 27.30
N THR A 190 -48.19 -38.94 27.74
CA THR A 190 -48.97 -37.88 28.41
C THR A 190 -49.92 -37.17 27.45
N GLN A 191 -49.58 -37.07 26.16
CA GLN A 191 -50.49 -36.57 25.13
C GLN A 191 -51.65 -37.55 24.83
N CYS A 192 -51.39 -38.86 24.83
CA CYS A 192 -52.39 -39.90 24.56
C CYS A 192 -53.32 -40.22 25.77
N GLN A 193 -52.90 -39.94 27.01
CA GLN A 193 -53.70 -40.24 28.21
C GLN A 193 -54.68 -39.14 28.65
N LYS A 194 -54.70 -37.98 27.99
CA LYS A 194 -55.80 -37.01 28.18
C LYS A 194 -57.04 -37.46 27.38
N THR A 195 -57.93 -38.13 28.10
CA THR A 195 -59.39 -38.28 27.93
C THR A 195 -60.00 -38.01 26.53
N PRO A 196 -60.73 -38.98 25.92
CA PRO A 196 -61.46 -38.75 24.68
C PRO A 196 -62.76 -37.99 24.97
N LEU A 197 -62.73 -36.66 24.88
CA LEU A 197 -63.93 -35.90 24.55
C LEU A 197 -64.11 -36.03 23.04
N SER A 198 -65.19 -36.67 22.60
CA SER A 198 -65.60 -36.72 21.19
C SER A 198 -66.04 -35.31 20.74
N VAL A 199 -65.07 -34.44 20.50
CA VAL A 199 -65.25 -33.30 19.62
C VAL A 199 -64.85 -33.80 18.24
N ASP A 200 -65.74 -33.67 17.27
CA ASP A 200 -65.53 -34.10 15.91
C ASP A 200 -64.26 -33.45 15.34
N MET A 201 -63.16 -34.21 15.35
CA MET A 201 -61.85 -33.73 14.89
C MET A 201 -61.85 -33.41 13.39
N THR A 202 -62.86 -33.90 12.65
CA THR A 202 -63.11 -33.59 11.25
C THR A 202 -63.69 -32.20 11.03
N GLU A 203 -64.53 -31.69 11.95
CA GLU A 203 -65.10 -30.34 11.92
C GLU A 203 -64.03 -29.23 12.04
N TYR A 204 -62.91 -29.48 12.75
CA TYR A 204 -61.77 -28.56 12.87
C TYR A 204 -60.65 -28.80 11.84
N ARG A 205 -60.55 -30.01 11.27
CA ARG A 205 -59.53 -30.37 10.28
C ARG A 205 -59.76 -29.70 8.92
N LEU A 206 -61.02 -29.55 8.50
CA LEU A 206 -61.40 -28.90 7.24
C LEU A 206 -61.09 -27.38 7.22
N PRO A 207 -61.43 -26.59 8.26
CA PRO A 207 -61.05 -25.19 8.37
C PRO A 207 -59.53 -24.97 8.48
N VAL A 208 -58.82 -25.82 9.21
CA VAL A 208 -57.35 -25.73 9.34
C VAL A 208 -56.69 -26.06 8.00
N HIS A 209 -57.14 -27.09 7.29
CA HIS A 209 -56.63 -27.41 5.95
C HIS A 209 -56.90 -26.28 4.95
N GLY A 210 -58.10 -25.68 4.96
CA GLY A 210 -58.40 -24.52 4.14
C GLY A 210 -57.53 -23.30 4.45
N ARG A 211 -57.28 -23.03 5.74
CA ARG A 211 -56.38 -21.95 6.18
C ARG A 211 -54.93 -22.20 5.81
N VAL A 212 -54.44 -23.44 5.97
CA VAL A 212 -53.09 -23.83 5.56
C VAL A 212 -52.94 -23.72 4.05
N LYS A 213 -53.95 -24.12 3.27
CA LYS A 213 -53.95 -23.97 1.81
C LYS A 213 -53.88 -22.50 1.38
N LEU A 214 -54.67 -21.63 2.01
CA LEU A 214 -54.60 -20.18 1.74
C LEU A 214 -53.26 -19.57 2.13
N LEU A 215 -52.66 -20.01 3.25
CA LEU A 215 -51.33 -19.57 3.66
C LEU A 215 -50.25 -20.05 2.68
N ILE A 216 -50.36 -21.28 2.16
CA ILE A 216 -49.45 -21.81 1.14
C ILE A 216 -49.58 -20.98 -0.15
N GLU A 217 -50.80 -20.75 -0.64
CA GLU A 217 -51.04 -19.92 -1.83
C GLU A 217 -50.53 -18.47 -1.64
N GLU A 218 -50.63 -17.92 -0.43
CA GLU A 218 -50.09 -16.60 -0.10
C GLU A 218 -48.55 -16.59 -0.05
N ILE A 219 -47.93 -17.65 0.47
CA ILE A 219 -46.46 -17.83 0.47
C ILE A 219 -45.96 -18.01 -0.97
N GLU A 220 -46.60 -18.86 -1.78
CA GLU A 220 -46.24 -19.09 -3.19
C GLU A 220 -46.37 -17.81 -4.02
N ARG A 221 -47.41 -17.02 -3.78
CA ARG A 221 -47.56 -15.69 -4.38
C ARG A 221 -46.48 -14.71 -3.90
N GLY A 222 -46.09 -14.78 -2.63
CA GLY A 222 -44.97 -14.00 -2.10
C GLY A 222 -43.63 -14.40 -2.73
N GLU A 223 -43.39 -15.69 -2.91
CA GLU A 223 -42.20 -16.24 -3.53
C GLU A 223 -42.07 -15.80 -5.00
N THR A 224 -43.15 -15.87 -5.77
CA THR A 224 -43.16 -15.40 -7.16
C THR A 224 -42.93 -13.89 -7.28
N ALA A 225 -43.47 -13.07 -6.36
CA ALA A 225 -43.20 -11.64 -6.32
C ALA A 225 -41.72 -11.34 -6.00
N LEU A 226 -41.13 -12.04 -5.02
CA LEU A 226 -39.72 -11.89 -4.67
C LEU A 226 -38.79 -12.35 -5.81
N LEU A 227 -39.15 -13.40 -6.54
CA LEU A 227 -38.41 -13.84 -7.72
C LEU A 227 -38.44 -12.78 -8.82
N ASP A 228 -39.60 -12.17 -9.10
CA ASP A 228 -39.71 -11.10 -10.10
C ASP A 228 -38.89 -9.86 -9.69
N ASP A 229 -38.92 -9.48 -8.41
CA ASP A 229 -38.08 -8.39 -7.87
C ASP A 229 -36.58 -8.69 -8.03
N LEU A 230 -36.16 -9.94 -7.78
CA LEU A 230 -34.77 -10.37 -7.96
C LEU A 230 -34.34 -10.29 -9.43
N TYR A 231 -35.16 -10.77 -10.36
CA TYR A 231 -34.88 -10.67 -11.81
C TYR A 231 -34.91 -9.22 -12.30
N SER A 232 -35.81 -8.39 -11.77
CA SER A 232 -35.86 -6.95 -12.05
C SER A 232 -34.57 -6.25 -11.60
N ALA A 233 -34.07 -6.59 -10.41
CA ALA A 233 -32.82 -6.05 -9.88
C ALA A 233 -31.62 -6.47 -10.73
N ASP A 234 -31.51 -7.75 -11.08
CA ASP A 234 -30.41 -8.28 -11.91
C ASP A 234 -30.36 -7.61 -13.31
N ARG A 235 -31.53 -7.38 -13.91
CA ARG A 235 -31.63 -6.66 -15.18
C ARG A 235 -31.17 -5.20 -15.06
N LYS A 236 -31.59 -4.50 -13.99
CA LYS A 236 -31.15 -3.12 -13.71
C LYS A 236 -29.64 -3.06 -13.46
N PHE A 237 -29.07 -4.02 -12.73
CA PHE A 237 -27.61 -4.10 -12.55
C PHE A 237 -26.88 -4.23 -13.88
N THR A 238 -27.35 -5.12 -14.76
CA THR A 238 -26.79 -5.29 -16.10
C THR A 238 -26.85 -3.99 -16.91
N GLU A 239 -27.97 -3.25 -16.84
CA GLU A 239 -28.11 -1.95 -17.48
C GLU A 239 -27.12 -0.91 -16.92
N TYR A 240 -26.93 -0.85 -15.60
CA TYR A 240 -25.95 0.04 -14.97
C TYR A 240 -24.51 -0.31 -15.37
N TYR A 241 -24.15 -1.60 -15.37
CA TYR A 241 -22.82 -2.04 -15.80
C TYR A 241 -22.57 -1.67 -17.27
N ASN A 242 -23.55 -1.87 -18.15
CA ASN A 242 -23.43 -1.49 -19.56
C ASN A 242 -23.23 0.03 -19.75
N VAL A 243 -23.93 0.86 -18.97
CA VAL A 243 -23.73 2.32 -19.01
C VAL A 243 -22.32 2.68 -18.51
N LEU A 244 -21.86 2.03 -17.44
CA LEU A 244 -20.51 2.26 -16.90
C LEU A 244 -19.42 1.87 -17.91
N GLU A 245 -19.59 0.74 -18.60
CA GLU A 245 -18.68 0.33 -19.68
C GLU A 245 -18.64 1.33 -20.82
N GLN A 246 -19.80 1.88 -21.22
CA GLN A 246 -19.86 2.92 -22.25
C GLN A 246 -19.15 4.20 -21.82
N ILE A 247 -19.36 4.65 -20.57
CA ILE A 247 -18.67 5.83 -20.02
C ILE A 247 -17.16 5.59 -20.00
N LEU A 248 -16.72 4.42 -19.54
CA LEU A 248 -15.31 4.05 -19.51
C LEU A 248 -14.70 4.03 -20.92
N ALA A 249 -15.40 3.45 -21.90
CA ALA A 249 -14.94 3.42 -23.29
C ALA A 249 -14.79 4.83 -23.87
N VAL A 250 -15.75 5.72 -23.61
CA VAL A 250 -15.66 7.13 -24.02
C VAL A 250 -14.49 7.84 -23.33
N LEU A 251 -14.29 7.61 -22.03
CA LEU A 251 -13.19 8.21 -21.28
C LEU A 251 -11.83 7.74 -21.82
N ILE A 252 -11.69 6.45 -22.11
CA ILE A 252 -10.49 5.87 -22.73
C ILE A 252 -10.23 6.52 -24.09
N LYS A 253 -11.27 6.65 -24.92
CA LYS A 253 -11.16 7.28 -26.24
C LYS A 253 -10.74 8.75 -26.11
N LEU A 254 -11.34 9.49 -25.19
CA LEU A 254 -11.01 10.89 -24.96
C LEU A 254 -9.55 11.08 -24.48
N VAL A 255 -9.10 10.22 -23.56
CA VAL A 255 -7.72 10.27 -23.07
C VAL A 255 -6.73 9.91 -24.18
N LYS A 256 -6.99 8.86 -24.95
CA LYS A 256 -6.12 8.43 -26.07
C LYS A 256 -6.08 9.48 -27.19
N ASP A 257 -7.24 9.87 -27.71
CA ASP A 257 -7.35 10.68 -28.92
C ASP A 257 -7.09 12.17 -28.63
N LEU A 258 -7.57 12.72 -27.50
CA LEU A 258 -7.44 14.15 -27.23
C LEU A 258 -6.24 14.51 -26.37
N LYS A 259 -5.92 13.74 -25.33
CA LYS A 259 -4.77 14.08 -24.47
C LYS A 259 -3.47 13.52 -25.02
N LEU A 260 -3.39 12.22 -25.23
CA LEU A 260 -2.15 11.56 -25.65
C LEU A 260 -1.78 11.89 -27.10
N GLU A 261 -2.70 11.75 -28.05
CA GLU A 261 -2.38 11.96 -29.46
C GLU A 261 -2.11 13.43 -29.78
N HIS A 262 -2.89 14.37 -29.23
CA HIS A 262 -2.64 15.79 -29.46
C HIS A 262 -1.32 16.25 -28.83
N GLN A 263 -1.02 15.79 -27.61
CA GLN A 263 0.26 16.07 -26.97
C GLN A 263 1.43 15.50 -27.77
N HIS A 264 1.32 14.26 -28.25
CA HIS A 264 2.35 13.65 -29.08
C HIS A 264 2.58 14.45 -30.38
N LYS A 265 1.51 14.85 -31.08
CA LYS A 265 1.61 15.68 -32.29
C LYS A 265 2.25 17.04 -32.01
N TYR A 266 1.90 17.68 -30.89
CA TYR A 266 2.48 18.95 -30.49
C TYR A 266 3.98 18.80 -30.17
N ASP A 267 4.34 17.78 -29.40
CA ASP A 267 5.72 17.48 -29.03
C ASP A 267 6.58 17.15 -30.26
N ASP A 268 6.04 16.43 -31.24
CA ASP A 268 6.71 16.16 -32.51
C ASP A 268 6.93 17.43 -33.35
N LEU A 269 5.95 18.33 -33.39
CA LEU A 269 6.12 19.63 -34.06
C LEU A 269 7.19 20.48 -33.34
N GLN A 270 7.17 20.51 -32.01
CA GLN A 270 8.17 21.23 -31.23
C GLN A 270 9.57 20.64 -31.42
N LYS A 271 9.69 19.31 -31.42
CA LYS A 271 10.95 18.59 -31.70
C LYS A 271 11.48 18.93 -33.08
N THR A 272 10.65 18.83 -34.12
CA THR A 272 11.08 19.15 -35.49
C THR A 272 11.51 20.60 -35.63
N TRP A 273 10.78 21.55 -35.03
CA TRP A 273 11.17 22.96 -34.99
C TRP A 273 12.52 23.17 -34.29
N LEU A 274 12.73 22.57 -33.12
CA LEU A 274 13.99 22.65 -32.38
C LEU A 274 15.14 22.06 -33.18
N CYS A 275 14.96 20.90 -33.80
CA CYS A 275 15.95 20.28 -34.67
C CYS A 275 16.34 21.21 -35.83
N LYS A 276 15.35 21.79 -36.54
CA LYS A 276 15.63 22.76 -37.61
C LYS A 276 16.33 24.02 -37.12
N ARG A 277 16.01 24.49 -35.92
CA ARG A 277 16.71 25.62 -35.30
C ARG A 277 18.16 25.29 -34.98
N CYS A 278 18.43 24.10 -34.44
CA CYS A 278 19.78 23.62 -34.16
C CYS A 278 20.59 23.41 -35.43
N GLU A 279 20.01 22.80 -36.46
CA GLU A 279 20.63 22.66 -37.79
C GLU A 279 21.02 24.02 -38.37
N THR A 280 20.12 24.99 -38.29
CA THR A 280 20.37 26.37 -38.76
C THR A 280 21.49 27.04 -37.98
N MET A 281 21.51 26.89 -36.65
CA MET A 281 22.57 27.44 -35.81
C MET A 281 23.92 26.79 -36.13
N ASN A 282 23.95 25.47 -36.29
CA ASN A 282 25.15 24.72 -36.66
C ASN A 282 25.69 25.17 -38.02
N ALA A 283 24.81 25.36 -39.01
CA ALA A 283 25.20 25.92 -40.31
C ALA A 283 25.81 27.32 -40.19
N LYS A 284 25.22 28.20 -39.35
CA LYS A 284 25.78 29.53 -39.07
C LYS A 284 27.17 29.45 -38.44
N LEU A 285 27.36 28.56 -37.46
CA LEU A 285 28.66 28.35 -36.81
C LEU A 285 29.71 27.87 -37.81
N ARG A 286 29.37 26.93 -38.70
CA ARG A 286 30.30 26.49 -39.76
C ARG A 286 30.68 27.60 -40.73
N VAL A 287 29.73 28.47 -41.09
CA VAL A 287 30.06 29.64 -41.92
C VAL A 287 31.04 30.55 -41.19
N LEU A 288 30.81 30.84 -39.90
CA LEU A 288 31.73 31.64 -39.09
C LEU A 288 33.12 30.99 -38.97
N GLU A 289 33.19 29.67 -38.80
CA GLU A 289 34.44 28.92 -38.82
C GLU A 289 35.19 29.12 -40.14
N HIS A 290 34.51 28.98 -41.29
CA HIS A 290 35.13 29.21 -42.58
C HIS A 290 35.56 30.67 -42.80
N VAL A 291 34.78 31.64 -42.31
CA VAL A 291 35.17 33.07 -42.35
C VAL A 291 36.44 33.29 -41.53
N LEU A 292 36.50 32.79 -40.30
CA LEU A 292 37.69 32.89 -39.46
C LEU A 292 38.90 32.23 -40.12
N LEU A 293 38.75 31.04 -40.70
CA LEU A 293 39.83 30.37 -41.42
C LEU A 293 40.33 31.19 -42.61
N LEU A 294 39.44 31.80 -43.38
CA LEU A 294 39.82 32.67 -44.50
C LEU A 294 40.54 33.94 -44.03
N GLU A 295 40.12 34.52 -42.91
CA GLU A 295 40.75 35.70 -42.31
C GLU A 295 42.13 35.38 -41.71
N THR A 296 42.29 34.23 -41.03
CA THR A 296 43.56 33.86 -40.39
C THR A 296 44.57 33.29 -41.39
N TYR A 297 44.10 32.49 -42.35
CA TYR A 297 44.93 31.81 -43.34
C TYR A 297 44.80 32.49 -44.70
N THR A 298 45.37 33.69 -44.79
CA THR A 298 45.49 34.40 -46.05
C THR A 298 46.57 33.76 -46.94
N LYS A 299 46.55 34.07 -48.24
CA LYS A 299 47.54 33.58 -49.21
C LYS A 299 48.99 33.91 -48.81
N GLU A 300 49.18 34.96 -48.01
CA GLU A 300 50.48 35.41 -47.54
C GLU A 300 50.85 34.82 -46.17
N SER A 301 49.87 34.60 -45.27
CA SER A 301 50.16 34.04 -43.95
C SER A 301 50.52 32.56 -44.01
N ILE A 302 49.95 31.79 -44.95
CA ILE A 302 50.23 30.33 -45.07
C ILE A 302 51.71 30.05 -45.39
N PRO A 303 52.35 30.66 -46.40
CA PRO A 303 53.78 30.48 -46.65
C PRO A 303 54.66 30.92 -45.47
N ALA A 304 54.31 32.04 -44.83
CA ALA A 304 55.03 32.52 -43.64
C ALA A 304 54.97 31.51 -42.49
N LEU A 305 53.79 30.93 -42.23
CA LEU A 305 53.60 29.91 -41.20
C LEU A 305 54.39 28.63 -41.50
N HIS A 306 54.49 28.23 -42.78
CA HIS A 306 55.31 27.08 -43.18
C HIS A 306 56.80 27.35 -42.94
N LYS A 307 57.26 28.56 -43.22
CA LYS A 307 58.65 28.95 -42.97
C LYS A 307 58.97 28.95 -41.47
N ILE A 308 58.07 29.50 -40.64
CA ILE A 308 58.19 29.46 -39.17
C ILE A 308 58.18 28.02 -38.66
N ARG A 309 57.26 27.18 -39.15
CA ARG A 309 57.19 25.76 -38.78
C ARG A 309 58.50 25.05 -39.11
N LYS A 310 59.05 25.27 -40.30
CA LYS A 310 60.33 24.69 -40.72
C LYS A 310 61.46 25.07 -39.76
N TYR A 311 61.61 26.36 -39.45
CA TYR A 311 62.61 26.83 -38.49
C TYR A 311 62.42 26.23 -37.09
N LEU A 312 61.18 26.15 -36.61
CA LEU A 312 60.89 25.55 -35.30
C LEU A 312 61.24 24.06 -35.28
N VAL A 313 60.88 23.31 -36.32
CA VAL A 313 61.22 21.88 -36.41
C VAL A 313 62.73 21.69 -36.44
N GLU A 314 63.44 22.43 -37.29
CA GLU A 314 64.91 22.39 -37.36
C GLU A 314 65.56 22.74 -36.01
N ALA A 315 65.09 23.79 -35.35
CA ALA A 315 65.59 24.19 -34.03
C ALA A 315 65.29 23.13 -32.95
N THR A 316 64.12 22.49 -32.97
CA THR A 316 63.80 21.40 -32.04
C THR A 316 64.63 20.17 -32.29
N GLU A 317 64.90 19.84 -33.56
CA GLU A 317 65.75 18.71 -33.93
C GLU A 317 67.20 18.97 -33.51
N GLU A 318 67.73 20.16 -33.77
CA GLU A 318 69.07 20.56 -33.32
C GLU A 318 69.19 20.52 -31.80
N ALA A 319 68.20 21.07 -31.07
CA ALA A 319 68.16 21.02 -29.62
C ALA A 319 68.08 19.57 -29.10
N SER A 320 67.30 18.71 -29.76
CA SER A 320 67.19 17.29 -29.39
C SER A 320 68.50 16.53 -29.63
N ILE A 321 69.20 16.81 -30.72
CA ILE A 321 70.52 16.23 -31.03
C ILE A 321 71.53 16.71 -29.98
N ALA A 322 71.54 18.00 -29.64
CA ALA A 322 72.42 18.56 -28.63
C ALA A 322 72.15 17.94 -27.25
N TYR A 323 70.88 17.80 -26.87
CA TYR A 323 70.46 17.13 -25.65
C TYR A 323 70.90 15.66 -25.62
N ASN A 324 70.58 14.89 -26.66
CA ASN A 324 70.97 13.48 -26.75
C ASN A 324 72.49 13.33 -26.67
N LYS A 325 73.25 14.20 -27.34
CA LYS A 325 74.71 14.22 -27.26
C LYS A 325 75.22 14.51 -25.84
N ALA A 326 74.59 15.44 -25.12
CA ALA A 326 74.92 15.72 -23.72
C ALA A 326 74.60 14.52 -22.82
N VAL A 327 73.45 13.88 -23.01
CA VAL A 327 73.04 12.68 -22.26
C VAL A 327 74.00 11.52 -22.51
N THR A 328 74.39 11.26 -23.77
CA THR A 328 75.36 10.20 -24.07
C THR A 328 76.70 10.47 -23.37
N ARG A 329 77.20 11.70 -23.41
CA ARG A 329 78.41 12.08 -22.67
C ARG A 329 78.26 11.90 -21.16
N MET A 330 77.11 12.26 -20.59
CA MET A 330 76.85 12.04 -19.16
C MET A 330 76.84 10.55 -18.81
N LEU A 331 76.25 9.70 -19.64
CA LEU A 331 76.23 8.25 -19.44
C LEU A 331 77.65 7.66 -19.51
N GLU A 332 78.51 8.16 -20.41
CA GLU A 332 79.92 7.78 -20.47
C GLU A 332 80.65 8.08 -19.15
N TYR A 333 80.38 9.23 -18.52
CA TYR A 333 80.93 9.56 -17.20
C TYR A 333 80.32 8.75 -16.05
N GLN A 334 79.04 8.42 -16.12
CA GLN A 334 78.36 7.61 -15.11
C GLN A 334 78.85 6.15 -15.08
N GLY A 335 79.40 5.65 -16.20
CA GLY A 335 80.03 4.33 -16.28
C GLY A 335 81.45 4.27 -15.70
N VAL A 336 82.02 5.38 -15.24
CA VAL A 336 83.35 5.44 -14.61
C VAL A 336 83.22 5.11 -13.11
N ASP A 337 84.21 4.39 -12.56
CA ASP A 337 84.30 3.95 -11.16
C ASP A 337 83.89 5.06 -10.15
N PRO A 338 83.12 4.76 -9.08
CA PRO A 338 82.84 5.69 -7.97
C PRO A 338 84.06 6.47 -7.42
N HIS A 339 85.28 5.94 -7.58
CA HIS A 339 86.51 6.68 -7.27
C HIS A 339 86.68 7.96 -8.10
N PHE A 340 86.25 7.95 -9.37
CA PHE A 340 86.28 9.09 -10.28
C PHE A 340 85.37 10.23 -9.82
N ASP A 341 84.19 9.94 -9.29
CA ASP A 341 83.29 10.97 -8.72
C ASP A 341 83.93 11.71 -7.55
N ASN A 342 84.72 11.00 -6.74
CA ASN A 342 85.46 11.62 -5.62
C ASN A 342 86.58 12.53 -6.14
N ILE A 343 87.31 12.09 -7.18
CA ILE A 343 88.32 12.92 -7.85
C ILE A 343 87.68 14.14 -8.51
N ALA A 344 86.56 13.98 -9.21
CA ALA A 344 85.85 15.07 -9.86
C ALA A 344 85.35 16.13 -8.85
N ARG A 345 84.86 15.71 -7.68
CA ARG A 345 84.51 16.61 -6.57
C ARG A 345 85.73 17.34 -6.02
N GLN A 346 86.83 16.64 -5.75
CA GLN A 346 88.07 17.26 -5.28
C GLN A 346 88.64 18.25 -6.30
N TYR A 347 88.59 17.90 -7.58
CA TYR A 347 88.99 18.79 -8.67
C TYR A 347 88.09 20.03 -8.72
N HIS A 348 86.77 19.87 -8.62
CA HIS A 348 85.82 20.97 -8.56
C HIS A 348 86.11 21.92 -7.38
N ASP A 349 86.33 21.38 -6.18
CA ASP A 349 86.66 22.17 -5.00
C ASP A 349 87.98 22.96 -5.17
N ILE A 350 88.98 22.36 -5.83
CA ILE A 350 90.26 23.01 -6.12
C ILE A 350 90.09 24.11 -7.16
N VAL A 351 89.34 23.84 -8.25
CA VAL A 351 89.05 24.84 -9.30
C VAL A 351 88.30 26.02 -8.70
N GLN A 352 87.28 25.77 -7.87
CA GLN A 352 86.52 26.82 -7.20
C GLN A 352 87.43 27.67 -6.27
N LYS A 353 88.35 27.05 -5.54
CA LYS A 353 89.35 27.78 -4.75
C LYS A 353 90.29 28.61 -5.62
N LEU A 354 90.74 28.07 -6.76
CA LEU A 354 91.60 28.78 -7.70
C LEU A 354 90.88 29.98 -8.32
N GLU A 355 89.62 29.85 -8.72
CA GLU A 355 88.81 30.96 -9.22
C GLU A 355 88.64 32.05 -8.15
N ASN A 356 88.33 31.66 -6.91
CA ASN A 356 88.25 32.59 -5.79
C ASN A 356 89.58 33.31 -5.51
N MET A 357 90.70 32.58 -5.57
CA MET A 357 92.03 33.16 -5.40
C MET A 357 92.42 34.07 -6.57
N GLN A 358 92.14 33.68 -7.81
CA GLN A 358 92.36 34.50 -8.99
C GLN A 358 91.53 35.78 -8.92
N TRP A 359 90.26 35.67 -8.54
CA TRP A 359 89.40 36.81 -8.31
C TRP A 359 89.98 37.73 -7.22
N THR A 360 90.48 37.16 -6.11
CA THR A 360 91.12 37.91 -5.03
C THR A 360 92.40 38.60 -5.47
N ILE A 361 93.26 37.91 -6.23
CA ILE A 361 94.50 38.47 -6.79
C ILE A 361 94.17 39.59 -7.78
N HIS A 362 93.20 39.38 -8.65
CA HIS A 362 92.76 40.39 -9.62
C HIS A 362 92.22 41.63 -8.89
N GLN A 363 91.45 41.43 -7.82
CA GLN A 363 90.95 42.52 -6.97
C GLN A 363 92.10 43.28 -6.29
N VAL A 364 93.07 42.57 -5.71
CA VAL A 364 94.26 43.16 -5.08
C VAL A 364 95.14 43.89 -6.11
N GLU A 365 95.28 43.37 -7.32
CA GLU A 365 96.00 44.03 -8.42
C GLU A 365 95.31 45.33 -8.84
N MET A 366 93.97 45.31 -8.92
CA MET A 366 93.17 46.52 -9.17
C MET A 366 93.34 47.55 -8.05
N ASP A 367 93.44 47.12 -6.80
CA ASP A 367 93.65 47.99 -5.64
C ASP A 367 95.09 48.55 -5.55
N LEU A 368 96.11 47.75 -5.89
CA LEU A 368 97.52 48.17 -5.97
C LEU A 368 97.76 49.18 -7.10
N LYS A 369 97.14 48.96 -8.28
CA LYS A 369 97.16 49.94 -9.39
C LYS A 369 96.42 51.24 -9.05
N ARG A 370 95.58 51.24 -8.01
CA ARG A 370 94.86 52.42 -7.51
C ARG A 370 95.61 53.21 -6.43
N LEU A 371 96.75 52.74 -5.93
CA LEU A 371 97.57 53.50 -4.99
C LEU A 371 98.45 54.52 -5.75
N PRO A 372 98.34 55.83 -5.47
CA PRO A 372 99.16 56.84 -6.13
C PRO A 372 100.62 56.77 -5.64
N ASP A 373 101.58 56.80 -6.56
CA ASP A 373 102.99 57.05 -6.27
C ASP A 373 103.10 58.32 -5.40
N LYS A 374 103.41 58.15 -4.11
CA LYS A 374 103.81 59.26 -3.25
C LYS A 374 105.18 59.74 -3.72
N PRO A 375 105.35 61.01 -4.12
CA PRO A 375 106.63 61.52 -4.56
C PRO A 375 107.59 61.65 -3.36
N SER A 376 108.75 60.98 -3.42
CA SER A 376 109.90 61.34 -2.60
C SER A 376 110.59 62.57 -3.20
N THR A 377 110.60 63.64 -2.41
CA THR A 377 111.50 64.81 -2.50
C THR A 377 112.94 64.46 -2.79
#